data_AF-A0A4C1T0A0-F1
#
_entry.id   AF-A0A4C1T0A0-F1
#
_cell.length_a   1.000
_cell.length_b   1.000
_cell.length_c   1.000
_cell.angle_alpha   90.00
_cell.angle_beta   90.00
_cell.angle_gamma   90.00
#
_symmetry.space_group_name_H-M   'P 1'
#
loop_
_entity.id
_entity.type
_entity.pdbx_description
1 polymer ?
#
loop_
_entity_poly.entity_id
_entity_poly.type
_entity_poly.pdbx_seq_one_letter_code
_entity_poly.pdbx_strand_id
1 'polypeptide(L)'
;MMSTRRHLISLLGQLTCTHQKEEKEQEEDEAKVLVNYASKPRLEKPKPGFGKSYRRIVHFTDTYTVKPLEVTNLAGRDPETGRVIAKGIGGGIKHKYHWIQWVRDGPTEGPPQEEKVIQVMEDGCRTSHIALVAVGDKLKYILATENMKAGDIIKTSRHLPRIPVRANEGDAYVLGALPVGTVVHCVEKVPGAGGLYIHAAGTSGTILRKQDDKVIVQMPSKHLFSFDQHCMAVVGRLSNVLHGDTPIGSPQRNRWLGNRPRSGLWKRKDGRHGRKIKPPKPVKTITMHGKPPVQELQLTMTP
;
A
#
# COMPACT_ATOMS: atom_id res chain seq x y z
N MET A 1 12.13 -83.94 29.71
CA MET A 1 12.82 -82.63 29.64
C MET A 1 13.25 -82.20 28.22
N MET A 2 12.64 -82.70 27.12
CA MET A 2 13.04 -82.32 25.74
C MET A 2 11.97 -81.58 24.92
N SER A 3 10.74 -81.43 25.43
CA SER A 3 9.64 -80.77 24.70
C SER A 3 9.65 -79.24 24.83
N THR A 4 9.96 -78.72 26.02
CA THR A 4 9.95 -77.27 26.30
C THR A 4 11.11 -76.50 25.66
N ARG A 5 12.25 -77.16 25.38
CA ARG A 5 13.41 -76.52 24.72
C ARG A 5 13.20 -76.26 23.23
N ARG A 6 12.40 -77.07 22.52
CA ARG A 6 12.17 -76.89 21.07
C ARG A 6 11.20 -75.75 20.76
N HIS A 7 10.21 -75.49 21.63
CA HIS A 7 9.28 -74.36 21.45
C HIS A 7 9.97 -73.00 21.65
N LEU A 8 10.83 -72.88 22.68
CA LEU A 8 11.56 -71.64 22.98
C LEU A 8 12.54 -71.23 21.86
N ILE A 9 13.19 -72.18 21.20
CA ILE A 9 14.11 -71.89 20.08
C ILE A 9 13.33 -71.44 18.83
N SER A 10 12.13 -71.97 18.58
CA SER A 10 11.29 -71.53 17.45
C SER A 10 10.72 -70.13 17.64
N LEU A 11 10.34 -69.77 18.87
CA LEU A 11 9.83 -68.43 19.21
C LEU A 11 10.93 -67.37 19.16
N LEU A 12 12.14 -67.68 19.65
CA LEU A 12 13.30 -66.80 19.55
C LEU A 12 13.74 -66.57 18.09
N GLY A 13 13.67 -67.59 17.23
CA GLY A 13 13.99 -67.46 15.80
C GLY A 13 12.93 -66.69 15.00
N GLN A 14 11.65 -66.73 15.41
CA GLN A 14 10.60 -65.91 14.82
C GLN A 14 10.72 -64.44 15.24
N LEU A 15 11.05 -64.17 16.51
CA LEU A 15 11.26 -62.81 17.05
C LEU A 15 12.48 -62.10 16.44
N THR A 16 13.57 -62.80 16.15
CA THR A 16 14.75 -62.20 15.51
C THR A 16 14.54 -61.92 14.03
N CYS A 17 13.72 -62.73 13.33
CA CYS A 17 13.41 -62.53 11.92
C CYS A 17 12.39 -61.39 11.70
N THR A 18 11.45 -61.18 12.63
CA THR A 18 10.54 -60.02 12.59
C THR A 18 11.26 -58.72 12.92
N HIS A 19 12.15 -58.71 13.91
CA HIS A 19 12.95 -57.52 14.23
C HIS A 19 13.89 -57.11 13.09
N GLN A 20 14.53 -58.09 12.42
CA GLN A 20 15.40 -57.80 11.26
C GLN A 20 14.62 -57.35 10.01
N LYS A 21 13.33 -57.69 9.90
CA LYS A 21 12.45 -57.18 8.84
C LYS A 21 11.95 -55.77 9.16
N GLU A 22 11.58 -55.50 10.41
CA GLU A 22 11.19 -54.16 10.85
C GLU A 22 12.34 -53.16 10.80
N GLU A 23 13.56 -53.57 11.16
CA GLU A 23 14.75 -52.71 11.04
C GLU A 23 15.10 -52.43 9.57
N LYS A 24 14.95 -53.39 8.66
CA LYS A 24 15.15 -53.16 7.21
C LYS A 24 14.05 -52.32 6.58
N GLU A 25 12.80 -52.49 7.00
CA GLU A 25 11.70 -51.62 6.55
C GLU A 25 11.87 -50.19 7.09
N GLN A 26 12.35 -50.03 8.32
CA GLN A 26 12.71 -48.72 8.89
C GLN A 26 13.92 -48.09 8.18
N GLU A 27 14.96 -48.87 7.84
CA GLU A 27 16.12 -48.37 7.09
C GLU A 27 15.77 -48.02 5.63
N GLU A 28 14.85 -48.78 5.00
CA GLU A 28 14.30 -48.46 3.68
C GLU A 28 13.36 -47.25 3.70
N ASP A 29 12.59 -47.05 4.77
CA ASP A 29 11.73 -45.88 4.93
C ASP A 29 12.52 -44.61 5.33
N GLU A 30 13.60 -44.75 6.10
CA GLU A 30 14.57 -43.67 6.34
C GLU A 30 15.37 -43.33 5.07
N ALA A 31 15.73 -44.32 4.25
CA ALA A 31 16.36 -44.11 2.95
C ALA A 31 15.42 -43.47 1.91
N LYS A 32 14.10 -43.68 1.99
CA LYS A 32 13.09 -42.97 1.16
C LYS A 32 12.92 -41.49 1.51
N VAL A 33 13.50 -41.02 2.62
CA VAL A 33 13.58 -39.58 2.96
C VAL A 33 14.70 -38.87 2.18
N LEU A 34 15.56 -39.61 1.47
CA LEU A 34 16.59 -39.04 0.60
C LEU A 34 16.02 -38.52 -0.73
N VAL A 35 15.64 -37.25 -0.67
CA VAL A 35 15.74 -36.24 -1.75
C VAL A 35 15.05 -36.62 -3.07
N ASN A 36 13.72 -36.53 -3.07
CA ASN A 36 12.97 -36.23 -4.29
C ASN A 36 13.36 -34.84 -4.82
N TYR A 37 14.40 -34.76 -5.67
CA TYR A 37 14.83 -33.55 -6.40
C TYR A 37 13.73 -32.98 -7.34
N ALA A 38 12.61 -33.68 -7.53
CA ALA A 38 11.44 -33.19 -8.26
C ALA A 38 10.41 -32.44 -7.40
N SER A 39 10.51 -32.53 -6.07
CA SER A 39 9.73 -31.67 -5.19
C SER A 39 10.43 -30.31 -5.13
N LYS A 40 9.87 -29.30 -5.82
CA LYS A 40 10.33 -27.92 -5.61
C LYS A 40 10.36 -27.71 -4.10
N PRO A 41 11.49 -27.27 -3.50
CA PRO A 41 11.50 -26.97 -2.08
C PRO A 41 10.30 -26.08 -1.79
N ARG A 42 9.59 -26.33 -0.70
CA ARG A 42 8.44 -25.54 -0.25
C ARG A 42 8.93 -24.13 0.06
N LEU A 43 9.17 -23.37 -1.00
CA LEU A 43 9.74 -22.05 -0.96
C LEU A 43 8.59 -21.10 -0.77
N GLU A 44 8.57 -20.51 0.41
CA GLU A 44 7.69 -19.38 0.68
C GLU A 44 8.03 -18.27 -0.31
N LYS A 45 7.10 -18.02 -1.23
CA LYS A 45 7.21 -16.90 -2.14
C LYS A 45 6.69 -15.69 -1.39
N PRO A 46 7.45 -14.58 -1.33
CA PRO A 46 6.94 -13.36 -0.75
C PRO A 46 5.65 -12.97 -1.48
N LYS A 47 4.56 -12.83 -0.73
CA LYS A 47 3.27 -12.40 -1.28
C LYS A 47 3.33 -10.88 -1.43
N PRO A 48 2.76 -10.31 -2.50
CA PRO A 48 2.65 -8.87 -2.61
C PRO A 48 1.83 -8.34 -1.43
N GLY A 49 2.49 -7.66 -0.49
CA GLY A 49 1.84 -7.06 0.66
C GLY A 49 0.96 -5.87 0.28
N PHE A 50 0.06 -5.48 1.16
CA PHE A 50 -0.68 -4.23 1.01
C PHE A 50 0.27 -3.04 1.19
N GLY A 51 0.39 -2.19 0.17
CA GLY A 51 1.11 -0.91 0.26
C GLY A 51 2.61 -0.93 -0.07
N LYS A 52 3.24 -2.10 -0.25
CA LYS A 52 4.65 -2.17 -0.70
C LYS A 52 4.74 -2.06 -2.22
N SER A 53 5.46 -1.05 -2.71
CA SER A 53 5.76 -0.90 -4.14
C SER A 53 7.04 -1.66 -4.49
N TYR A 54 6.96 -2.62 -5.40
CA TYR A 54 8.13 -3.39 -5.89
C TYR A 54 8.71 -2.79 -7.18
N ARG A 55 8.37 -1.55 -7.48
CA ARG A 55 8.84 -0.85 -8.68
C ARG A 55 10.18 -0.21 -8.42
N ARG A 56 10.29 0.51 -7.30
CA ARG A 56 11.42 1.36 -6.92
C ARG A 56 11.57 1.37 -5.40
N ILE A 57 12.79 1.49 -4.93
CA ILE A 57 13.12 1.89 -3.56
C ILE A 57 13.71 3.28 -3.60
N VAL A 58 13.21 4.14 -2.71
CA VAL A 58 13.74 5.49 -2.51
C VAL A 58 14.71 5.43 -1.34
N HIS A 59 15.90 5.98 -1.53
CA HIS A 59 16.89 6.13 -0.46
C HIS A 59 16.60 7.44 0.27
N PHE A 60 15.87 7.37 1.38
CA PHE A 60 15.58 8.52 2.23
C PHE A 60 16.80 8.88 3.07
N THR A 61 17.04 10.18 3.21
CA THR A 61 17.98 10.74 4.18
C THR A 61 17.30 10.91 5.53
N ASP A 62 18.07 11.00 6.62
CA ASP A 62 17.52 11.17 7.98
C ASP A 62 16.72 12.48 8.11
N THR A 63 17.15 13.52 7.39
CA THR A 63 16.49 14.83 7.37
C THR A 63 15.78 15.07 6.04
N TYR A 64 14.66 15.80 6.10
CA TYR A 64 13.91 16.20 4.92
C TYR A 64 14.75 17.12 4.02
N THR A 65 14.79 16.81 2.73
CA THR A 65 15.53 17.60 1.73
C THR A 65 14.71 17.83 0.46
N VAL A 66 14.89 19.01 -0.14
CA VAL A 66 14.29 19.38 -1.44
C VAL A 66 15.13 18.88 -2.62
N LYS A 67 16.37 18.47 -2.35
CA LYS A 67 17.21 17.86 -3.38
C LYS A 67 16.58 16.54 -3.82
N PRO A 68 16.47 16.27 -5.13
CA PRO A 68 15.88 15.02 -5.60
C PRO A 68 16.68 13.82 -5.09
N LEU A 69 15.99 12.85 -4.50
CA LEU A 69 16.56 11.65 -3.91
C LEU A 69 16.89 10.60 -4.98
N GLU A 70 17.86 9.77 -4.66
CA GLU A 70 18.24 8.64 -5.49
C GLU A 70 17.26 7.47 -5.34
N VAL A 71 17.05 6.78 -6.46
CA VAL A 71 16.08 5.71 -6.57
C VAL A 71 16.70 4.50 -7.23
N THR A 72 16.55 3.35 -6.60
CA THR A 72 16.96 2.06 -7.16
C THR A 72 15.75 1.34 -7.75
N ASN A 73 15.86 0.93 -9.01
CA ASN A 73 14.83 0.18 -9.71
C ASN A 73 14.88 -1.30 -9.32
N LEU A 74 13.80 -1.83 -8.74
CA LEU A 74 13.71 -3.24 -8.31
C LEU A 74 13.25 -4.21 -9.42
N ALA A 75 12.65 -3.68 -10.49
CA ALA A 75 12.08 -4.48 -11.59
C ALA A 75 11.08 -5.56 -11.13
N GLY A 76 10.28 -5.27 -10.09
CA GLY A 76 9.26 -6.18 -9.57
C GLY A 76 9.81 -7.27 -8.64
N ARG A 77 11.06 -7.17 -8.22
CA ARG A 77 11.70 -8.07 -7.27
C ARG A 77 11.56 -7.58 -5.84
N ASP A 78 11.59 -8.54 -4.93
CA ASP A 78 11.72 -8.29 -3.51
C ASP A 78 13.14 -7.80 -3.17
N PRO A 79 13.32 -6.75 -2.34
CA PRO A 79 14.65 -6.30 -1.96
C PRO A 79 15.42 -7.31 -1.11
N GLU A 80 14.73 -8.02 -0.21
CA GLU A 80 15.37 -8.97 0.71
C GLU A 80 15.66 -10.30 0.01
N THR A 81 14.66 -10.90 -0.65
CA THR A 81 14.82 -12.23 -1.27
C THR A 81 15.30 -12.20 -2.72
N GLY A 82 15.28 -11.05 -3.40
CA GLY A 82 15.65 -10.90 -4.82
C GLY A 82 14.67 -11.56 -5.82
N ARG A 83 13.58 -12.17 -5.33
CA ARG A 83 12.62 -12.92 -6.15
C ARG A 83 11.59 -12.02 -6.79
N VAL A 84 11.14 -12.39 -7.99
CA VAL A 84 10.09 -11.65 -8.71
C VAL A 84 8.73 -11.87 -8.05
N ILE A 85 8.17 -10.80 -7.48
CA ILE A 85 6.82 -10.75 -6.89
C ILE A 85 5.84 -10.19 -7.91
N ALA A 86 6.18 -9.03 -8.47
CA ALA A 86 5.34 -8.31 -9.44
C ALA A 86 5.91 -8.50 -10.85
N LYS A 87 5.17 -9.23 -11.70
CA LYS A 87 5.55 -9.41 -13.11
C LYS A 87 5.20 -8.16 -13.92
N GLY A 88 5.91 -7.96 -15.04
CA GLY A 88 5.61 -6.85 -15.96
C GLY A 88 6.29 -5.53 -15.60
N ILE A 89 7.14 -5.49 -14.58
CA ILE A 89 7.90 -4.30 -14.19
C ILE A 89 9.38 -4.52 -14.56
N GLY A 90 10.05 -3.51 -15.11
CA GLY A 90 11.49 -3.52 -15.30
C GLY A 90 11.98 -2.65 -16.45
N GLY A 91 13.26 -2.26 -16.37
CA GLY A 91 13.83 -1.23 -17.24
C GLY A 91 13.25 0.15 -16.92
N GLY A 92 13.08 0.97 -17.95
CA GLY A 92 12.59 2.33 -17.83
C GLY A 92 13.69 3.36 -17.66
N ILE A 93 13.30 4.62 -17.83
CA ILE A 93 14.19 5.77 -17.66
C ILE A 93 14.57 5.89 -16.16
N LYS A 94 15.79 6.34 -15.88
CA LYS A 94 16.20 6.65 -14.51
C LYS A 94 15.43 7.89 -14.04
N HIS A 95 14.73 7.76 -12.91
CA HIS A 95 14.00 8.86 -12.30
C HIS A 95 14.66 9.23 -10.98
N LYS A 96 14.65 10.52 -10.66
CA LYS A 96 14.92 11.02 -9.31
C LYS A 96 13.60 11.16 -8.57
N TYR A 97 13.62 11.00 -7.25
CA TYR A 97 12.41 11.09 -6.44
C TYR A 97 12.35 12.42 -5.69
N HIS A 98 11.29 13.18 -5.94
CA HIS A 98 10.97 14.34 -5.11
C HIS A 98 10.27 13.87 -3.83
N TRP A 99 10.85 14.19 -2.67
CA TRP A 99 10.31 13.86 -1.37
C TRP A 99 9.10 14.74 -1.08
N ILE A 100 7.91 14.18 -1.25
CA ILE A 100 6.65 14.88 -0.95
C ILE A 100 6.39 14.84 0.55
N GLN A 101 6.02 15.99 1.08
CA GLN A 101 5.49 16.12 2.42
C GLN A 101 3.99 15.75 2.41
N TRP A 102 3.70 14.53 2.86
CA TRP A 102 2.32 13.99 2.90
C TRP A 102 1.50 14.55 4.06
N VAL A 103 2.16 15.00 5.13
CA VAL A 103 1.51 15.63 6.28
C VAL A 103 1.47 17.13 6.05
N ARG A 104 0.26 17.70 6.00
CA ARG A 104 0.09 19.15 5.91
C ARG A 104 0.13 19.72 7.33
N ASP A 105 1.33 20.07 7.76
CA ASP A 105 1.56 20.72 9.05
C ASP A 105 0.91 22.10 9.03
N GLY A 106 0.02 22.36 10.00
CA GLY A 106 -0.67 23.63 10.19
C GLY A 106 -1.08 23.82 11.65
N PRO A 107 -1.28 25.06 12.09
CA PRO A 107 -1.62 25.38 13.48
C PRO A 107 -2.98 24.79 13.87
N THR A 108 -3.05 24.26 15.09
CA THR A 108 -4.30 23.78 15.73
C THR A 108 -5.14 24.95 16.26
N GLU A 109 -4.47 26.02 16.70
CA GLU A 109 -5.06 27.24 17.24
C GLU A 109 -4.42 28.45 16.55
N GLY A 110 -5.22 29.46 16.24
CA GLY A 110 -4.76 30.70 15.60
C GLY A 110 -5.01 30.78 14.08
N PRO A 111 -4.44 31.79 13.41
CA PRO A 111 -4.65 32.02 11.98
C PRO A 111 -4.05 30.87 11.16
N PRO A 112 -4.63 30.57 9.98
CA PRO A 112 -4.10 29.55 9.09
C PRO A 112 -2.67 29.90 8.65
N GLN A 113 -1.83 28.88 8.49
CA GLN A 113 -0.49 29.04 7.97
C GLN A 113 -0.55 29.28 6.47
N GLU A 114 0.03 30.39 6.03
CA GLU A 114 0.11 30.75 4.62
C GLU A 114 1.40 30.20 4.00
N GLU A 115 1.28 29.63 2.81
CA GLU A 115 2.38 29.05 2.06
C GLU A 115 2.36 29.59 0.64
N LYS A 116 3.52 29.97 0.11
CA LYS A 116 3.63 30.52 -1.25
C LYS A 116 4.10 29.45 -2.22
N VAL A 117 3.37 29.26 -3.31
CA VAL A 117 3.77 28.37 -4.39
C VAL A 117 4.89 29.03 -5.19
N ILE A 118 6.05 28.38 -5.26
CA ILE A 118 7.20 28.87 -6.03
C ILE A 118 7.09 28.40 -7.47
N GLN A 119 6.90 27.09 -7.66
CA GLN A 119 6.91 26.47 -8.98
C GLN A 119 6.07 25.20 -8.98
N VAL A 120 5.38 24.95 -10.09
CA VAL A 120 4.72 23.67 -10.39
C VAL A 120 5.56 22.92 -11.43
N MET A 121 5.80 21.65 -11.19
CA MET A 121 6.70 20.81 -11.99
C MET A 121 6.10 19.43 -12.24
N GLU A 122 6.45 18.86 -13.39
CA GLU A 122 6.15 17.47 -13.71
C GLU A 122 7.09 16.51 -12.98
N ASP A 123 6.60 15.31 -12.66
CA ASP A 123 7.39 14.30 -11.97
C ASP A 123 7.27 12.93 -12.63
N GLY A 124 8.40 12.21 -12.69
CA GLY A 124 8.47 10.88 -13.30
C GLY A 124 8.18 9.71 -12.33
N CYS A 125 7.91 9.99 -11.05
CA CYS A 125 7.59 8.98 -10.04
C CYS A 125 6.10 8.83 -9.78
N ARG A 126 5.29 9.81 -10.17
CA ARG A 126 3.83 9.84 -9.99
C ARG A 126 3.16 10.42 -11.22
N THR A 127 1.83 10.37 -11.25
CA THR A 127 1.06 10.85 -12.40
C THR A 127 0.67 12.31 -12.28
N SER A 128 0.40 12.79 -11.05
CA SER A 128 0.09 14.18 -10.75
C SER A 128 1.34 15.06 -10.78
N HIS A 129 1.17 16.36 -11.04
CA HIS A 129 2.24 17.34 -10.89
C HIS A 129 2.52 17.64 -9.42
N ILE A 130 3.69 18.22 -9.16
CA ILE A 130 4.17 18.59 -7.83
C ILE A 130 4.33 20.09 -7.79
N ALA A 131 4.02 20.70 -6.66
CA ALA A 131 4.35 22.10 -6.39
C ALA A 131 5.46 22.19 -5.34
N LEU A 132 6.46 23.01 -5.61
CA LEU A 132 7.43 23.48 -4.63
C LEU A 132 6.83 24.69 -3.90
N VAL A 133 6.75 24.60 -2.59
CA VAL A 133 6.08 25.59 -1.74
C VAL A 133 7.03 26.07 -0.65
N ALA A 134 7.02 27.38 -0.40
CA ALA A 134 7.74 28.03 0.68
C ALA A 134 6.81 28.35 1.87
N VAL A 135 7.33 28.09 3.07
CA VAL A 135 6.69 28.35 4.35
C VAL A 135 7.72 28.97 5.28
N GLY A 136 7.68 30.31 5.42
CA GLY A 136 8.80 31.04 6.02
C GLY A 136 10.10 30.70 5.31
N ASP A 137 11.08 30.19 6.06
CA ASP A 137 12.40 29.80 5.53
C ASP A 137 12.47 28.36 5.01
N LYS A 138 11.37 27.59 5.13
CA LYS A 138 11.35 26.17 4.77
C LYS A 138 10.71 25.95 3.40
N LEU A 139 11.31 25.06 2.62
CA LEU A 139 10.81 24.64 1.32
C LEU A 139 10.28 23.20 1.41
N LYS A 140 9.13 22.93 0.81
CA LYS A 140 8.54 21.58 0.77
C LYS A 140 7.86 21.27 -0.57
N TYR A 141 7.86 19.99 -0.95
CA TYR A 141 7.10 19.52 -2.10
C TYR A 141 5.73 19.01 -1.67
N ILE A 142 4.70 19.42 -2.40
CA ILE A 142 3.32 18.99 -2.21
C ILE A 142 2.74 18.53 -3.55
N LEU A 143 1.60 17.85 -3.52
CA LEU A 143 0.86 17.59 -4.76
C LEU A 143 0.18 18.87 -5.25
N ALA A 144 0.32 19.15 -6.54
CA ALA A 144 -0.30 20.32 -7.16
C ALA A 144 -1.77 20.02 -7.49
N THR A 145 -2.63 21.01 -7.25
CA THR A 145 -4.02 21.00 -7.70
C THR A 145 -4.15 21.40 -9.16
N GLU A 146 -5.34 21.25 -9.73
CA GLU A 146 -5.63 21.46 -11.15
C GLU A 146 -5.24 22.86 -11.63
N ASN A 147 -5.63 23.90 -10.88
CA ASN A 147 -5.44 25.29 -11.29
C ASN A 147 -4.26 26.00 -10.58
N MET A 148 -3.41 25.26 -9.88
CA MET A 148 -2.30 25.83 -9.11
C MET A 148 -1.23 26.44 -10.02
N LYS A 149 -0.81 27.67 -9.72
CA LYS A 149 0.22 28.41 -10.45
C LYS A 149 1.32 28.92 -9.52
N ALA A 150 2.46 29.25 -10.10
CA ALA A 150 3.53 29.93 -9.39
C ALA A 150 3.05 31.32 -8.91
N GLY A 151 3.28 31.63 -7.64
CA GLY A 151 2.84 32.86 -6.99
C GLY A 151 1.59 32.73 -6.13
N ASP A 152 0.81 31.65 -6.27
CA ASP A 152 -0.40 31.43 -5.48
C ASP A 152 -0.08 31.27 -3.99
N ILE A 153 -1.01 31.71 -3.14
CA ILE A 153 -0.93 31.57 -1.68
C ILE A 153 -1.95 30.53 -1.25
N ILE A 154 -1.49 29.46 -0.63
CA ILE A 154 -2.31 28.38 -0.08
C ILE A 154 -2.33 28.45 1.43
N LYS A 155 -3.44 28.03 2.04
CA LYS A 155 -3.66 28.08 3.48
C LYS A 155 -3.73 26.67 4.06
N THR A 156 -3.05 26.45 5.17
CA THR A 156 -3.09 25.20 5.92
C THR A 156 -3.54 25.46 7.35
N SER A 157 -4.56 24.75 7.83
CA SER A 157 -4.93 24.79 9.25
C SER A 157 -5.53 23.47 9.73
N ARG A 158 -5.29 23.16 11.02
CA ARG A 158 -5.81 21.97 11.69
C ARG A 158 -6.99 22.29 12.64
N HIS A 159 -7.34 23.56 12.74
CA HIS A 159 -8.43 24.03 13.59
C HIS A 159 -9.79 23.53 13.07
N LEU A 160 -10.63 23.05 13.99
CA LEU A 160 -12.02 22.69 13.70
C LEU A 160 -12.96 23.84 14.13
N PRO A 161 -13.33 24.76 13.24
CA PRO A 161 -14.25 25.83 13.57
C PRO A 161 -15.69 25.31 13.67
N ARG A 162 -16.50 26.00 14.49
CA ARG A 162 -17.94 25.76 14.59
C ARG A 162 -18.67 26.04 13.28
N ILE A 163 -18.22 27.02 12.51
CA ILE A 163 -18.78 27.42 11.22
C ILE A 163 -17.88 26.85 10.11
N PRO A 164 -18.42 26.20 9.07
CA PRO A 164 -17.63 25.69 7.96
C PRO A 164 -16.85 26.80 7.24
N VAL A 165 -15.62 26.52 6.85
CA VAL A 165 -14.75 27.46 6.13
C VAL A 165 -15.01 27.37 4.63
N ARG A 166 -15.13 28.52 3.97
CA ARG A 166 -15.09 28.60 2.51
C ARG A 166 -13.63 28.53 2.05
N ALA A 167 -13.17 27.31 1.81
CA ALA A 167 -11.81 27.03 1.36
C ALA A 167 -11.66 27.24 -0.16
N ASN A 168 -10.48 27.73 -0.57
CA ASN A 168 -10.09 27.81 -1.97
C ASN A 168 -9.38 26.52 -2.40
N GLU A 169 -9.19 26.36 -3.71
CA GLU A 169 -8.42 25.24 -4.25
C GLU A 169 -6.96 25.30 -3.78
N GLY A 170 -6.41 24.16 -3.35
CA GLY A 170 -5.04 24.06 -2.83
C GLY A 170 -4.92 24.25 -1.31
N ASP A 171 -5.97 24.79 -0.67
CA ASP A 171 -6.00 24.91 0.79
C ASP A 171 -6.17 23.54 1.47
N ALA A 172 -5.58 23.40 2.65
CA ALA A 172 -5.61 22.19 3.45
C ALA A 172 -6.29 22.44 4.81
N TYR A 173 -7.36 21.70 5.07
CA TYR A 173 -8.17 21.82 6.27
C TYR A 173 -8.57 20.43 6.79
N VAL A 174 -9.00 20.37 8.06
CA VAL A 174 -9.66 19.17 8.59
C VAL A 174 -11.00 18.93 7.89
N LEU A 175 -11.36 17.67 7.65
CA LEU A 175 -12.61 17.30 6.97
C LEU A 175 -13.86 17.88 7.65
N GLY A 176 -13.85 17.99 8.98
CA GLY A 176 -14.92 18.59 9.76
C GLY A 176 -15.10 20.09 9.51
N ALA A 177 -14.06 20.81 9.09
CA ALA A 177 -14.11 22.25 8.82
C ALA A 177 -14.72 22.57 7.44
N LEU A 178 -14.68 21.62 6.50
CA LEU A 178 -15.10 21.84 5.12
C LEU A 178 -16.61 21.66 4.94
N PRO A 179 -17.32 22.47 4.14
CA PRO A 179 -18.74 22.27 3.89
C PRO A 179 -19.02 20.95 3.14
N VAL A 180 -20.24 20.45 3.30
CA VAL A 180 -20.73 19.29 2.52
C VAL A 180 -20.78 19.67 1.04
N GLY A 181 -20.41 18.74 0.16
CA GLY A 181 -20.32 18.95 -1.29
C GLY A 181 -18.93 19.42 -1.77
N THR A 182 -18.01 19.71 -0.86
CA THR A 182 -16.64 20.09 -1.23
C THR A 182 -15.89 18.94 -1.91
N VAL A 183 -15.11 19.31 -2.92
CA VAL A 183 -14.21 18.40 -3.65
C VAL A 183 -12.87 18.40 -2.93
N VAL A 184 -12.36 17.21 -2.60
CA VAL A 184 -11.14 17.03 -1.81
C VAL A 184 -10.22 15.94 -2.41
N HIS A 185 -8.93 16.03 -2.11
CA HIS A 185 -7.92 15.03 -2.42
C HIS A 185 -6.90 14.93 -1.27
N CYS A 186 -5.93 14.02 -1.36
CA CYS A 186 -4.93 13.78 -0.30
C CYS A 186 -5.55 13.55 1.08
N VAL A 187 -6.59 12.73 1.16
CA VAL A 187 -7.31 12.48 2.41
C VAL A 187 -6.47 11.57 3.32
N GLU A 188 -6.30 11.99 4.57
CA GLU A 188 -5.63 11.19 5.59
C GLU A 188 -6.41 9.93 5.95
N LYS A 189 -5.71 8.83 6.25
CA LYS A 189 -6.37 7.64 6.79
C LYS A 189 -6.85 7.87 8.22
N VAL A 190 -6.00 8.49 9.03
CA VAL A 190 -6.23 8.82 10.43
C VAL A 190 -5.56 10.17 10.70
N PRO A 191 -6.03 11.01 11.64
CA PRO A 191 -5.43 12.31 11.88
C PRO A 191 -3.91 12.20 12.11
N GLY A 192 -3.12 12.90 11.29
CA GLY A 192 -1.67 12.94 11.38
C GLY A 192 -0.92 11.77 10.71
N ALA A 193 -1.62 10.81 10.08
CA ALA A 193 -0.98 9.76 9.30
C ALA A 193 -0.45 10.25 7.93
N GLY A 194 -0.78 11.48 7.54
CA GLY A 194 -0.51 12.03 6.22
C GLY A 194 -1.53 11.56 5.18
N GLY A 195 -1.63 12.35 4.09
CA GLY A 195 -2.49 12.02 2.97
C GLY A 195 -2.11 10.64 2.43
N LEU A 196 -3.06 9.70 2.42
CA LEU A 196 -2.88 8.36 1.88
C LEU A 196 -3.78 8.10 0.67
N TYR A 197 -4.98 8.69 0.68
CA TYR A 197 -5.97 8.45 -0.34
C TYR A 197 -6.07 9.60 -1.34
N ILE A 198 -6.41 9.26 -2.60
CA ILE A 198 -6.67 10.22 -3.69
C ILE A 198 -5.42 11.03 -4.03
N HIS A 199 -4.40 10.36 -4.59
CA HIS A 199 -3.12 10.96 -5.01
C HIS A 199 -2.87 10.88 -6.52
N ALA A 200 -3.77 10.26 -7.28
CA ALA A 200 -3.57 10.07 -8.71
C ALA A 200 -3.99 11.32 -9.49
N ALA A 201 -3.30 11.58 -10.60
CA ALA A 201 -3.63 12.65 -11.55
C ALA A 201 -5.13 12.74 -11.84
N GLY A 202 -5.69 13.94 -11.77
CA GLY A 202 -7.10 14.18 -12.07
C GLY A 202 -8.11 13.48 -11.14
N THR A 203 -7.68 12.90 -10.02
CA THR A 203 -8.61 12.28 -9.05
C THR A 203 -9.04 13.27 -7.97
N SER A 204 -10.27 13.09 -7.52
CA SER A 204 -10.87 13.82 -6.42
C SER A 204 -11.95 12.96 -5.74
N GLY A 205 -12.29 13.30 -4.50
CA GLY A 205 -13.42 12.78 -3.76
C GLY A 205 -14.35 13.92 -3.37
N THR A 206 -15.56 13.59 -2.92
CA THR A 206 -16.56 14.58 -2.51
C THR A 206 -17.05 14.29 -1.11
N ILE A 207 -17.18 15.32 -0.28
CA ILE A 207 -17.78 15.19 1.06
C ILE A 207 -19.30 15.07 0.88
N LEU A 208 -19.89 13.94 1.28
CA LEU A 208 -21.32 13.70 1.11
C LEU A 208 -22.15 14.13 2.30
N ARG A 209 -21.70 13.78 3.51
CA ARG A 209 -22.40 14.14 4.75
C ARG A 209 -21.46 14.03 5.94
N LYS A 210 -21.85 14.72 7.02
CA LYS A 210 -21.21 14.65 8.34
C LYS A 210 -22.20 14.02 9.30
N GLN A 211 -21.73 13.08 10.10
CA GLN A 211 -22.52 12.38 11.09
C GLN A 211 -21.68 12.29 12.36
N ASP A 212 -22.11 12.99 13.40
CA ASP A 212 -21.40 13.11 14.67
C ASP A 212 -19.93 13.50 14.42
N ASP A 213 -18.97 12.73 14.94
CA ASP A 213 -17.53 12.96 14.76
C ASP A 213 -16.95 12.42 13.45
N LYS A 214 -17.81 11.92 12.54
CA LYS A 214 -17.38 11.23 11.32
C LYS A 214 -17.84 11.96 10.07
N VAL A 215 -16.94 11.99 9.08
CA VAL A 215 -17.20 12.58 7.76
C VAL A 215 -17.20 11.47 6.72
N ILE A 216 -18.28 11.41 5.93
CA ILE A 216 -18.41 10.43 4.85
C ILE A 216 -17.98 11.07 3.54
N VAL A 217 -16.93 10.52 2.95
CA VAL A 217 -16.35 10.96 1.68
C VAL A 217 -16.57 9.89 0.62
N GLN A 218 -17.02 10.32 -0.55
CA GLN A 218 -17.09 9.48 -1.74
C GLN A 218 -15.73 9.47 -2.44
N MET A 219 -15.14 8.30 -2.59
CA MET A 219 -13.87 8.11 -3.26
C MET A 219 -14.03 8.15 -4.79
N PRO A 220 -12.95 8.31 -5.59
CA PRO A 220 -13.00 8.20 -7.05
C PRO A 220 -13.59 6.87 -7.56
N SER A 221 -13.48 5.80 -6.75
CA SER A 221 -14.08 4.49 -7.02
C SER A 221 -15.60 4.43 -6.75
N LYS A 222 -16.21 5.56 -6.38
CA LYS A 222 -17.59 5.70 -5.86
C LYS A 222 -17.87 4.95 -4.57
N HIS A 223 -16.86 4.31 -3.97
CA HIS A 223 -16.99 3.67 -2.67
C HIS A 223 -17.00 4.74 -1.57
N LEU A 224 -17.90 4.60 -0.60
CA LEU A 224 -18.05 5.51 0.52
C LEU A 224 -17.12 5.11 1.66
N PHE A 225 -16.36 6.07 2.16
CA PHE A 225 -15.47 5.91 3.30
C PHE A 225 -15.89 6.86 4.40
N SER A 226 -15.87 6.36 5.64
CA SER A 226 -16.13 7.17 6.83
C SER A 226 -14.80 7.42 7.53
N PHE A 227 -14.45 8.70 7.64
CA PHE A 227 -13.24 9.21 8.24
C PHE A 227 -13.57 9.95 9.53
N ASP A 228 -12.57 10.18 10.37
CA ASP A 228 -12.63 11.10 11.49
C ASP A 228 -12.73 12.55 10.97
N GLN A 229 -13.50 13.40 11.64
CA GLN A 229 -13.60 14.83 11.34
C GLN A 229 -12.26 15.57 11.44
N HIS A 230 -11.29 15.07 12.23
CA HIS A 230 -9.97 15.67 12.39
C HIS A 230 -8.95 15.24 11.32
N CYS A 231 -9.31 14.32 10.41
CA CYS A 231 -8.43 13.97 9.29
C CYS A 231 -8.22 15.18 8.38
N MET A 232 -6.98 15.44 7.97
CA MET A 232 -6.69 16.48 6.99
C MET A 232 -7.08 16.05 5.57
N ALA A 233 -7.49 17.03 4.77
CA ALA A 233 -7.67 16.90 3.34
C ALA A 233 -7.32 18.22 2.63
N VAL A 234 -6.95 18.12 1.36
CA VAL A 234 -6.68 19.28 0.52
C VAL A 234 -7.87 19.50 -0.41
N VAL A 235 -8.29 20.75 -0.56
CA VAL A 235 -9.46 21.13 -1.36
C VAL A 235 -9.09 21.20 -2.84
N GLY A 236 -9.98 20.71 -3.68
CA GLY A 236 -9.85 20.71 -5.13
C GLY A 236 -9.49 19.36 -5.72
N ARG A 237 -9.27 19.36 -7.03
CA ARG A 237 -8.88 18.20 -7.82
C ARG A 237 -7.37 18.19 -8.01
N LEU A 238 -6.79 16.99 -8.15
CA LEU A 238 -5.37 16.88 -8.50
C LEU A 238 -5.09 17.31 -9.94
N SER A 239 -3.91 17.88 -10.13
CA SER A 239 -3.35 18.27 -11.42
C SER A 239 -3.26 17.12 -12.43
N ASN A 240 -3.00 17.49 -13.70
CA ASN A 240 -2.86 16.59 -14.83
C ASN A 240 -4.14 15.78 -15.14
N VAL A 241 -5.27 16.48 -15.31
CA VAL A 241 -6.59 15.86 -15.51
C VAL A 241 -6.64 14.97 -16.75
N LEU A 242 -5.97 15.39 -17.84
CA LEU A 242 -5.95 14.70 -19.13
C LEU A 242 -4.99 13.48 -19.17
N HIS A 243 -4.37 13.12 -18.03
CA HIS A 243 -3.46 11.99 -17.96
C HIS A 243 -4.11 10.67 -18.42
N GLY A 244 -5.40 10.49 -18.13
CA GLY A 244 -6.16 9.29 -18.52
C GLY A 244 -6.41 9.18 -20.03
N ASP A 245 -6.49 10.31 -20.72
CA ASP A 245 -6.81 10.37 -22.16
C ASP A 245 -5.55 10.34 -23.04
N THR A 246 -4.37 10.52 -22.43
CA THR A 246 -3.09 10.55 -23.16
C THR A 246 -2.74 9.16 -23.73
N PRO A 247 -2.66 8.98 -25.06
CA PRO A 247 -2.28 7.71 -25.65
C PRO A 247 -0.78 7.44 -25.50
N ILE A 248 -0.42 6.18 -25.27
CA ILE A 248 0.99 5.75 -25.18
C ILE A 248 1.69 5.83 -26.55
N GLY A 249 0.97 5.61 -27.64
CA GLY A 249 1.48 5.71 -29.01
C GLY A 249 2.36 4.52 -29.45
N SER A 250 3.45 4.21 -28.74
CA SER A 250 4.39 3.15 -29.13
C SER A 250 4.67 2.12 -28.02
N PRO A 251 4.95 0.86 -28.37
CA PRO A 251 5.42 -0.15 -27.40
C PRO A 251 6.72 0.27 -26.70
N GLN A 252 7.60 1.01 -27.38
CA GLN A 252 8.83 1.55 -26.83
C GLN A 252 8.56 2.58 -25.73
N ARG A 253 7.54 3.44 -25.87
CA ARG A 253 7.15 4.36 -24.80
C ARG A 253 6.74 3.59 -23.54
N ASN A 254 6.05 2.46 -23.68
CA ASN A 254 5.78 1.56 -22.54
C ASN A 254 7.07 1.02 -21.89
N ARG A 255 8.11 0.73 -22.68
CA ARG A 255 9.41 0.31 -22.15
C ARG A 255 10.12 1.44 -21.42
N TRP A 256 10.01 2.68 -21.89
CA TRP A 256 10.53 3.87 -21.20
C TRP A 256 9.83 4.12 -19.86
N LEU A 257 8.53 3.84 -19.80
CA LEU A 257 7.75 3.81 -18.57
C LEU A 257 8.09 2.59 -17.68
N GLY A 258 9.04 1.74 -18.03
CA GLY A 258 9.44 0.59 -17.20
C GLY A 258 8.40 -0.54 -17.15
N ASN A 259 7.50 -0.61 -18.13
CA ASN A 259 6.50 -1.68 -18.24
C ASN A 259 6.98 -2.72 -19.26
N ARG A 260 7.12 -3.97 -18.83
CA ARG A 260 7.52 -5.11 -19.68
C ARG A 260 6.30 -5.75 -20.35
N PRO A 261 6.48 -6.39 -21.52
CA PRO A 261 5.41 -7.14 -22.16
C PRO A 261 4.89 -8.26 -21.26
N ARG A 262 3.61 -8.59 -21.43
CA ARG A 262 2.97 -9.73 -20.75
C ARG A 262 3.50 -11.04 -21.34
N SER A 263 3.35 -12.13 -20.59
CA SER A 263 3.70 -13.46 -21.07
C SER A 263 2.83 -13.85 -22.26
N GLY A 264 3.43 -14.48 -23.28
CA GLY A 264 2.73 -15.09 -24.41
C GLY A 264 2.06 -16.43 -24.08
N LEU A 265 2.13 -16.89 -22.83
CA LEU A 265 1.46 -18.12 -22.41
C LEU A 265 -0.05 -17.97 -22.56
N TRP A 266 -0.61 -18.73 -23.50
CA TRP A 266 -2.05 -18.82 -23.68
C TRP A 266 -2.70 -19.55 -22.50
N LYS A 267 -3.86 -19.07 -22.07
CA LYS A 267 -4.69 -19.69 -21.03
C LYS A 267 -6.15 -19.60 -21.44
N ARG A 268 -6.90 -20.70 -21.24
CA ARG A 268 -8.35 -20.71 -21.42
C ARG A 268 -9.01 -19.73 -20.43
N LYS A 269 -10.07 -19.06 -20.85
CA LYS A 269 -10.86 -18.19 -19.97
C LYS A 269 -11.76 -19.05 -19.07
N ASP A 270 -11.61 -18.89 -17.76
CA ASP A 270 -12.49 -19.49 -16.75
C ASP A 270 -13.68 -18.59 -16.39
N GLY A 271 -14.58 -19.06 -15.52
CA GLY A 271 -15.80 -18.35 -15.06
C GLY A 271 -15.58 -17.00 -14.36
N ARG A 272 -14.32 -16.64 -14.05
CA ARG A 272 -13.93 -15.32 -13.51
C ARG A 272 -13.91 -14.19 -14.54
N HIS A 273 -13.84 -14.50 -15.84
CA HIS A 273 -13.61 -13.49 -16.90
C HIS A 273 -14.89 -12.81 -17.41
N GLY A 274 -16.07 -13.35 -17.08
CA GLY A 274 -17.35 -12.70 -17.41
C GLY A 274 -17.59 -11.44 -16.58
N ARG A 275 -18.35 -10.48 -17.11
CA ARG A 275 -18.80 -9.27 -16.38
C ARG A 275 -19.52 -9.70 -15.11
N LYS A 276 -19.11 -9.16 -13.96
CA LYS A 276 -19.75 -9.39 -12.67
C LYS A 276 -20.37 -8.09 -12.18
N ILE A 277 -21.69 -8.00 -12.24
CA ILE A 277 -22.44 -6.90 -11.65
C ILE A 277 -22.57 -7.22 -10.16
N LYS A 278 -21.98 -6.37 -9.31
CA LYS A 278 -22.01 -6.51 -7.86
C LYS A 278 -22.74 -5.31 -7.27
N PRO A 279 -23.44 -5.46 -6.14
CA PRO A 279 -23.99 -4.32 -5.43
C PRO A 279 -22.86 -3.36 -4.99
N PRO A 280 -23.17 -2.08 -4.78
CA PRO A 280 -22.20 -1.13 -4.24
C PRO A 280 -21.70 -1.64 -2.88
N LYS A 281 -20.40 -1.45 -2.64
CA LYS A 281 -19.78 -1.86 -1.37
C LYS A 281 -20.37 -1.04 -0.21
N PRO A 282 -20.56 -1.65 0.97
CA PRO A 282 -20.99 -0.90 2.16
C PRO A 282 -19.94 0.15 2.54
N VAL A 283 -20.37 1.15 3.31
CA VAL A 283 -19.48 2.22 3.80
C VAL A 283 -18.31 1.60 4.56
N LYS A 284 -17.08 1.94 4.18
CA LYS A 284 -15.89 1.50 4.90
C LYS A 284 -15.55 2.51 5.98
N THR A 285 -15.79 2.16 7.24
CA THR A 285 -15.33 2.96 8.37
C THR A 285 -13.83 2.78 8.56
N ILE A 286 -13.08 3.87 8.56
CA ILE A 286 -11.68 3.85 8.94
C ILE A 286 -11.62 4.19 10.43
N THR A 287 -11.30 3.19 11.24
CA THR A 287 -10.91 3.40 12.64
C THR A 287 -9.42 3.07 12.78
N MET A 288 -8.78 3.66 13.79
CA MET A 288 -7.58 3.06 14.35
C MET A 288 -8.02 1.71 14.90
N HIS A 289 -7.70 0.62 14.20
CA HIS A 289 -7.65 -0.65 14.89
C HIS A 289 -6.46 -0.55 15.84
N GLY A 290 -6.72 -0.19 17.10
CA GLY A 290 -5.82 -0.60 18.16
C GLY A 290 -5.59 -2.10 17.99
N LYS A 291 -4.36 -2.58 18.25
CA LYS A 291 -4.16 -4.02 18.43
C LYS A 291 -5.27 -4.47 19.38
N PRO A 292 -6.04 -5.54 19.07
CA PRO A 292 -6.99 -6.05 20.03
C PRO A 292 -6.22 -6.23 21.35
N PRO A 293 -6.79 -5.81 22.50
CA PRO A 293 -6.11 -5.99 23.77
C PRO A 293 -5.68 -7.44 23.87
N VAL A 294 -4.42 -7.67 24.25
CA VAL A 294 -3.93 -9.03 24.47
C VAL A 294 -4.84 -9.63 25.54
N GLN A 295 -5.55 -10.71 25.23
CA GLN A 295 -6.36 -11.40 26.22
C GLN A 295 -5.40 -11.96 27.26
N GLU A 296 -5.43 -11.38 28.47
CA GLU A 296 -4.75 -11.95 29.62
C GLU A 296 -5.45 -13.26 29.97
N LEU A 297 -4.83 -14.39 29.63
CA LEU A 297 -5.29 -15.70 30.07
C LEU A 297 -4.98 -15.81 31.56
N GLN A 298 -6.00 -15.66 32.41
CA GLN A 298 -5.87 -15.99 33.82
C GLN A 298 -5.78 -17.52 33.94
N LEU A 299 -4.57 -18.02 34.19
CA LEU A 299 -4.35 -19.42 34.51
C LEU A 299 -4.81 -19.65 35.96
N THR A 300 -6.02 -20.19 36.14
CA THR A 300 -6.47 -20.67 37.44
C THR A 300 -5.89 -22.06 37.67
N MET A 301 -4.92 -22.18 38.57
CA MET A 301 -4.56 -23.46 39.17
C MET A 301 -5.69 -23.84 40.14
N THR A 302 -6.65 -24.64 39.68
CA THR A 302 -7.58 -25.32 40.58
C THR A 302 -6.80 -26.39 41.35
N PRO A 303 -6.86 -26.40 42.70
CA PRO A 303 -6.13 -27.34 43.55
C PRO A 303 -6.63 -28.78 43.41
#